data_AF-A0A960BII6-F1
#
_entry.id   AF-A0A960BII6-F1
#
_cell.length_a   1.000
_cell.length_b   1.000
_cell.length_c   1.000
_cell.angle_alpha   90.00
_cell.angle_beta   90.00
_cell.angle_gamma   90.00
#
_symmetry.space_group_name_H-M   'P 1'
#
loop_
_entity.id
_entity.type
_entity.pdbx_description
1 polymer ?
#
loop_
_entity_poly.entity_id
_entity_poly.type
_entity_poly.pdbx_seq_one_letter_code
_entity_poly.pdbx_strand_id
1 'polypeptide(L)'
;MIVTDPKNPKGIVWIASYPKSGNTWMRVYLYHLMRIMNGIPRAENDLHALDRSSAYEARLYGLFEQFLGRPLASASTRDVAIIRPQVHAAIAQQSDGVALIKTHMVLGQLGNIPTHNLAVSCGTIYIVR
;
A
#
# COMPACT_ATOMS: atom_id res chain seq x y z
N MET A 1 -15.07 10.39 -2.16
CA MET A 1 -15.58 9.13 -2.76
C MET A 1 -14.41 8.47 -3.46
N ILE A 2 -14.22 7.15 -3.29
CA ILE A 2 -13.23 6.40 -4.06
C ILE A 2 -13.69 6.40 -5.53
N VAL A 3 -12.84 6.84 -6.44
CA VAL A 3 -13.12 6.85 -7.88
C VAL A 3 -12.10 5.93 -8.55
N THR A 4 -12.57 4.85 -9.16
CA THR A 4 -11.73 3.90 -9.89
C THR A 4 -12.28 3.76 -11.31
N ASP A 5 -11.39 3.69 -12.30
CA ASP A 5 -11.75 3.34 -13.67
C ASP A 5 -11.84 1.81 -13.79
N PRO A 6 -13.02 1.21 -14.06
CA PRO A 6 -13.15 -0.24 -14.19
C PRO A 6 -12.34 -0.83 -15.36
N LYS A 7 -12.01 -0.03 -16.38
CA LYS A 7 -11.25 -0.46 -17.55
C LYS A 7 -9.74 -0.34 -17.33
N ASN A 8 -9.32 0.47 -16.37
CA ASN A 8 -7.91 0.68 -16.03
C ASN A 8 -7.76 0.97 -14.53
N PRO A 9 -7.94 -0.06 -13.68
CA PRO A 9 -7.94 0.15 -12.23
C PRO A 9 -6.53 0.57 -11.77
N LYS A 10 -6.43 1.81 -11.25
CA LYS A 10 -5.20 2.39 -10.71
C LYS A 10 -5.45 3.04 -9.35
N GLY A 11 -4.45 2.94 -8.47
CA GLY A 11 -4.48 3.48 -7.11
C GLY A 11 -4.17 2.42 -6.06
N ILE A 12 -4.40 2.73 -4.78
CA ILE A 12 -3.98 1.89 -3.66
C ILE A 12 -5.15 1.06 -3.12
N VAL A 13 -4.95 -0.26 -3.01
CA VAL A 13 -5.77 -1.13 -2.17
C VAL A 13 -5.02 -1.42 -0.87
N TRP A 14 -5.60 -0.99 0.24
CA TRP A 14 -5.04 -1.16 1.56
C TRP A 14 -5.30 -2.56 2.10
N ILE A 15 -4.30 -3.19 2.71
CA ILE A 15 -4.44 -4.50 3.35
C ILE A 15 -4.21 -4.30 4.85
N ALA A 16 -5.30 -4.23 5.59
CA ALA A 16 -5.31 -4.13 7.04
C ALA A 16 -5.72 -5.48 7.65
N SER A 17 -5.17 -5.83 8.80
CA SER A 17 -5.41 -7.12 9.42
C SER A 17 -5.13 -7.11 10.91
N TYR A 18 -5.90 -7.87 11.68
CA TYR A 18 -5.54 -8.21 13.05
C TYR A 18 -4.26 -9.07 13.08
N PRO A 19 -3.44 -9.01 14.15
CA PRO A 19 -2.24 -9.84 14.25
C PRO A 19 -2.55 -11.32 14.03
N LYS A 20 -1.73 -11.97 13.18
CA LYS A 20 -1.82 -13.41 12.84
C LYS A 20 -3.11 -13.85 12.12
N SER A 21 -3.87 -12.93 11.54
CA SER A 21 -5.08 -13.27 10.74
C SER A 21 -4.80 -13.67 9.27
N GLY A 22 -3.55 -13.93 8.90
CA GLY A 22 -3.23 -14.43 7.54
C GLY A 22 -2.90 -13.36 6.49
N ASN A 23 -2.53 -12.14 6.91
CA ASN A 23 -2.12 -11.05 6.02
C ASN A 23 -1.06 -11.48 4.97
N THR A 24 -0.03 -12.19 5.42
CA THR A 24 1.03 -12.74 4.57
C THR A 24 0.47 -13.60 3.43
N TRP A 25 -0.42 -14.54 3.75
CA TRP A 25 -1.00 -15.45 2.76
C TRP A 25 -1.95 -14.72 1.80
N MET A 26 -2.75 -13.79 2.30
CA MET A 26 -3.64 -12.98 1.47
C MET A 26 -2.85 -12.13 0.47
N ARG A 27 -1.75 -11.51 0.90
CA ARG A 27 -0.86 -10.72 0.03
C ARG A 27 -0.27 -11.56 -1.10
N VAL A 28 0.25 -12.75 -0.77
CA VAL A 28 0.79 -13.68 -1.77
C VAL A 28 -0.29 -14.12 -2.75
N TYR A 29 -1.48 -14.47 -2.25
CA TYR A 29 -2.61 -14.86 -3.09
C TYR A 29 -3.01 -13.75 -4.08
N LEU A 30 -3.24 -12.54 -3.58
CA LEU A 30 -3.65 -11.39 -4.40
C LEU A 30 -2.61 -11.03 -5.47
N TYR A 31 -1.33 -11.05 -5.11
CA TYR A 31 -0.25 -10.79 -6.07
C TYR A 31 -0.27 -11.77 -7.23
N HIS A 32 -0.37 -13.07 -6.94
CA HIS A 32 -0.42 -14.11 -7.98
C HIS A 32 -1.70 -14.03 -8.80
N LEU A 33 -2.84 -13.80 -8.15
CA LEU A 33 -4.13 -13.61 -8.82
C LEU A 33 -4.06 -12.44 -9.82
N MET A 34 -3.56 -11.28 -9.39
CA MET A 34 -3.43 -10.11 -10.25
C MET A 34 -2.49 -10.33 -11.43
N ARG A 35 -1.38 -11.06 -11.23
CA ARG A 35 -0.48 -11.41 -12.34
C ARG A 35 -1.16 -12.28 -13.38
N ILE A 36 -1.85 -13.34 -12.93
CA ILE A 36 -2.59 -14.25 -13.82
C ILE A 36 -3.68 -13.49 -14.58
N MET A 37 -4.44 -12.63 -13.89
CA MET A 37 -5.48 -11.80 -14.52
C MET A 37 -4.91 -10.83 -15.56
N ASN A 38 -3.66 -10.39 -15.41
CA ASN A 38 -2.95 -9.54 -16.37
C ASN A 38 -2.16 -10.33 -17.43
N GLY A 39 -2.43 -11.65 -17.58
CA GLY A 39 -1.77 -12.49 -18.58
C GLY A 39 -0.31 -12.83 -18.28
N ILE A 40 0.16 -12.54 -17.06
CA ILE A 40 1.52 -12.87 -16.63
C ILE A 40 1.49 -14.23 -15.91
N PRO A 41 2.03 -15.30 -16.54
CA PRO A 41 1.99 -16.63 -15.94
C PRO A 41 2.83 -16.69 -14.66
N ARG A 42 2.45 -17.62 -13.77
CA ARG A 42 3.22 -17.91 -12.56
C ARG A 42 4.57 -18.52 -12.94
N ALA A 43 5.65 -17.96 -12.41
CA ALA A 43 6.97 -18.58 -12.53
C ALA A 43 7.06 -19.83 -11.66
N GLU A 44 7.80 -20.84 -12.12
CA GLU A 44 8.12 -22.01 -11.30
C GLU A 44 8.83 -21.54 -10.02
N ASN A 45 8.37 -22.02 -8.85
CA ASN A 45 8.90 -21.69 -7.50
C ASN A 45 8.65 -20.26 -6.94
N ASP A 46 7.72 -19.50 -7.48
CA ASP A 46 7.43 -18.10 -7.08
C ASP A 46 6.63 -17.93 -5.75
N LEU A 47 6.62 -18.94 -4.87
CA LEU A 47 5.89 -18.89 -3.58
C LEU A 47 6.54 -17.94 -2.55
N HIS A 48 7.85 -17.69 -2.69
CA HIS A 48 8.62 -16.85 -1.76
C HIS A 48 8.61 -15.35 -2.11
N ALA A 49 7.79 -14.93 -3.07
CA ALA A 49 7.73 -13.55 -3.58
C ALA A 49 7.07 -12.53 -2.62
N LEU A 50 7.18 -12.71 -1.30
CA LEU A 50 6.55 -11.84 -0.31
C LEU A 50 6.97 -10.38 -0.45
N ASP A 51 8.25 -10.14 -0.77
CA ASP A 51 8.78 -8.80 -1.00
C ASP A 51 8.21 -8.14 -2.27
N ARG A 52 7.75 -8.95 -3.24
CA ARG A 52 7.10 -8.49 -4.48
C ARG A 52 5.57 -8.40 -4.33
N SER A 53 5.01 -9.11 -3.35
CA SER A 53 3.56 -9.32 -3.24
C SER A 53 2.76 -8.10 -2.80
N SER A 54 3.40 -7.15 -2.11
CA SER A 54 2.84 -5.84 -1.71
C SER A 54 3.88 -5.08 -0.92
N ALA A 55 3.86 -3.75 -0.95
CA ALA A 55 4.68 -3.00 -0.01
C ALA A 55 4.04 -2.96 1.38
N TYR A 56 4.87 -2.84 2.41
CA TYR A 56 4.43 -2.44 3.73
C TYR A 56 4.74 -0.95 3.88
N GLU A 57 3.70 -0.13 4.08
CA GLU A 57 3.83 1.33 4.18
C GLU A 57 4.95 1.75 5.14
N ALA A 58 5.03 1.15 6.34
CA ALA A 58 6.04 1.51 7.33
C ALA A 58 7.47 1.07 6.97
N ARG A 59 7.68 0.32 5.88
CA ARG A 59 9.01 -0.04 5.35
C ARG A 59 9.43 0.82 4.16
N LEU A 60 8.61 1.79 3.73
CA LEU A 60 8.90 2.67 2.60
C LEU A 60 9.84 3.83 2.97
N TYR A 61 10.86 3.56 3.79
CA TYR A 61 11.74 4.57 4.36
C TYR A 61 12.33 5.51 3.32
N GLY A 62 12.88 4.97 2.22
CA GLY A 62 13.49 5.77 1.16
C GLY A 62 12.50 6.73 0.49
N LEU A 63 11.23 6.35 0.33
CA LEU A 63 10.22 7.22 -0.26
C LEU A 63 9.82 8.34 0.73
N PHE A 64 9.67 8.01 2.02
CA PHE A 64 9.46 9.03 3.05
C PHE A 64 10.64 10.00 3.13
N GLU A 65 11.88 9.52 3.12
CA GLU A 65 13.09 10.35 3.15
C GLU A 65 13.23 11.23 1.92
N GLN A 66 12.86 10.72 0.73
CA GLN A 66 12.84 11.50 -0.50
C GLN A 66 11.91 12.72 -0.39
N PHE A 67 10.70 12.56 0.15
CA PHE A 67 9.75 13.67 0.34
C PHE A 67 10.11 14.56 1.54
N LEU A 68 10.76 14.01 2.57
CA LEU A 68 11.22 14.79 3.73
C LEU A 68 12.48 15.61 3.45
N GLY A 69 13.32 15.18 2.49
CA GLY A 69 14.63 15.78 2.22
C GLY A 69 15.67 15.56 3.32
N ARG A 70 15.40 14.65 4.28
CA ARG A 70 16.26 14.33 5.42
C ARG A 70 16.00 12.91 5.94
N PRO A 71 16.92 12.31 6.72
CA PRO A 71 16.73 10.97 7.27
C PRO A 71 15.48 10.85 8.13
N LEU A 72 14.74 9.74 7.98
CA LEU A 72 13.47 9.52 8.68
C LEU A 72 13.66 9.46 10.20
N ALA A 73 14.82 8.97 10.65
CA ALA A 73 15.19 8.91 12.06
C ALA A 73 15.25 10.30 12.74
N SER A 74 15.40 11.38 11.96
CA SER A 74 15.39 12.76 12.46
C SER A 74 14.00 13.43 12.42
N ALA A 75 13.01 12.76 11.82
CA ALA A 75 11.68 13.30 11.60
C ALA A 75 10.76 13.06 12.80
N SER A 76 9.91 14.04 13.10
CA SER A 76 8.84 13.85 14.07
C SER A 76 7.69 13.05 13.46
N THR A 77 6.82 12.47 14.31
CA THR A 77 5.58 11.82 13.86
C THR A 77 4.71 12.76 13.02
N ARG A 78 4.71 14.07 13.34
CA ARG A 78 3.95 15.07 12.58
C ARG A 78 4.54 15.30 11.20
N ASP A 79 5.86 15.34 11.05
CA ASP A 79 6.51 15.49 9.74
C ASP A 79 6.15 14.32 8.83
N VAL A 80 6.22 13.10 9.36
CA VAL A 80 5.83 11.86 8.66
C VAL A 80 4.36 11.89 8.28
N ALA A 81 3.48 12.39 9.15
CA ALA A 81 2.06 12.51 8.85
C ALA A 81 1.81 13.51 7.70
N ILE A 82 2.45 14.68 7.72
CA ILE A 82 2.27 15.73 6.70
C ILE A 82 2.62 15.23 5.30
N ILE A 83 3.73 14.50 5.17
CA ILE A 83 4.22 14.06 3.85
C ILE A 83 3.58 12.74 3.37
N ARG A 84 2.94 11.99 4.27
CA ARG A 84 2.31 10.70 3.94
C ARG A 84 1.32 10.75 2.76
N PRO A 85 0.43 11.76 2.63
CA PRO A 85 -0.43 11.84 1.45
C PRO A 85 0.34 11.96 0.13
N GLN A 86 1.51 12.60 0.14
CA GLN A 86 2.40 12.72 -1.03
C GLN A 86 3.06 11.39 -1.36
N VAL A 87 3.53 10.67 -0.33
CA VAL A 87 4.05 9.30 -0.45
C VAL A 87 2.98 8.38 -1.07
N HIS A 88 1.74 8.45 -0.60
CA HIS A 88 0.64 7.68 -1.18
C HIS A 88 0.40 8.03 -2.66
N ALA A 89 0.43 9.32 -3.00
CA ALA A 89 0.27 9.74 -4.39
C ALA A 89 1.40 9.20 -5.28
N ALA A 90 2.63 9.22 -4.79
CA ALA A 90 3.79 8.68 -5.50
C ALA A 90 3.67 7.16 -5.72
N ILE A 91 3.24 6.39 -4.70
CA ILE A 91 2.99 4.95 -4.83
C ILE A 91 1.97 4.69 -5.94
N ALA A 92 0.85 5.42 -5.92
CA ALA A 92 -0.21 5.25 -6.92
C ALA A 92 0.27 5.63 -8.34
N GLN A 93 1.10 6.67 -8.46
CA GLN A 93 1.64 7.12 -9.74
C GLN A 93 2.68 6.16 -10.33
N GLN A 94 3.55 5.60 -9.49
CA GLN A 94 4.65 4.70 -9.91
C GLN A 94 4.18 3.27 -10.19
N SER A 95 2.95 2.92 -9.82
CA SER A 95 2.40 1.58 -10.02
C SER A 95 1.78 1.43 -11.40
N ASP A 96 2.10 0.32 -12.08
CA ASP A 96 1.53 -0.03 -13.39
C ASP A 96 0.03 -0.43 -13.34
N GLY A 97 -0.56 -0.47 -12.14
CA GLY A 97 -1.95 -0.81 -11.88
C GLY A 97 -2.34 -0.54 -10.43
N VAL A 98 -3.14 -1.43 -9.83
CA VAL A 98 -3.47 -1.36 -8.40
C VAL A 98 -2.25 -1.71 -7.55
N ALA A 99 -1.90 -0.82 -6.63
CA ALA A 99 -0.88 -1.04 -5.61
C ALA A 99 -1.49 -1.71 -4.37
N LEU A 100 -1.04 -2.92 -4.05
CA LEU A 100 -1.39 -3.56 -2.79
C LEU A 100 -0.46 -3.04 -1.68
N ILE A 101 -1.01 -2.35 -0.69
CA ILE A 101 -0.23 -1.75 0.40
C ILE A 101 -0.74 -2.25 1.74
N LYS A 102 0.11 -2.99 2.46
CA LYS A 102 -0.19 -3.36 3.84
C LYS A 102 -0.07 -2.13 4.74
N THR A 103 -1.04 -1.94 5.62
CA THR A 103 -1.04 -0.86 6.62
C THR A 103 -1.47 -1.36 8.01
N HIS A 104 -1.08 -0.62 9.04
CA HIS A 104 -1.61 -0.75 10.40
C HIS A 104 -2.43 0.47 10.83
N MET A 105 -2.56 1.46 9.96
CA MET A 105 -3.26 2.68 10.31
C MET A 105 -4.76 2.46 10.30
N VAL A 106 -5.43 3.06 11.28
CA VAL A 106 -6.89 3.24 11.21
C VAL A 106 -7.21 4.25 10.12
N LEU A 107 -8.35 4.09 9.45
CA LEU A 107 -8.91 5.16 8.62
C LEU A 107 -9.35 6.31 9.54
N GLY A 108 -8.59 7.40 9.54
CA GLY A 108 -8.77 8.50 10.47
C GLY A 108 -7.83 9.66 10.17
N GLN A 109 -7.51 10.44 11.20
CA GLN A 109 -6.64 11.61 11.07
C GLN A 109 -5.71 11.73 12.28
N LEU A 110 -4.49 12.25 12.05
CA LEU A 110 -3.62 12.75 13.10
C LEU A 110 -3.73 14.28 13.13
N GLY A 111 -4.52 14.81 14.07
CA GLY A 111 -4.99 16.20 13.98
C GLY A 111 -5.88 16.36 12.75
N ASN A 112 -5.51 17.26 11.83
CA ASN A 112 -6.24 17.50 10.58
C ASN A 112 -5.63 16.76 9.37
N ILE A 113 -4.67 15.86 9.61
CA ILE A 113 -3.92 15.19 8.54
C ILE A 113 -4.46 13.77 8.36
N PRO A 114 -4.95 13.38 7.18
CA PRO A 114 -5.52 12.06 6.98
C PRO A 114 -4.45 10.96 7.02
N THR A 115 -4.78 9.84 7.67
CA THR A 115 -3.90 8.67 7.72
C THR A 115 -3.82 7.94 6.37
N HIS A 116 -4.82 8.11 5.51
CA HIS A 116 -4.90 7.54 4.17
C HIS A 116 -5.29 8.61 3.16
N ASN A 117 -4.62 8.64 2.01
CA ASN A 117 -4.96 9.58 0.94
C ASN A 117 -6.10 8.99 0.11
N LEU A 118 -7.33 9.42 0.41
CA LEU A 118 -8.53 8.90 -0.26
C LEU A 118 -8.61 9.28 -1.75
N ALA A 119 -7.88 10.30 -2.20
CA ALA A 119 -7.84 10.69 -3.61
C ALA A 119 -7.13 9.65 -4.50
N VAL A 120 -6.27 8.81 -3.91
CA VAL A 120 -5.53 7.75 -4.62
C VAL A 120 -5.83 6.36 -4.07
N SER A 121 -6.84 6.23 -3.22
CA SER A 121 -7.27 4.95 -2.64
C SER A 121 -8.38 4.34 -3.48
N CYS A 122 -8.28 3.05 -3.78
CA CYS A 122 -9.27 2.25 -4.51
C CYS A 122 -10.14 1.38 -3.59
N GLY A 123 -9.70 1.14 -2.36
CA GLY A 123 -10.42 0.32 -1.41
C GLY A 123 -9.52 -0.25 -0.33
N THR A 124 -10.12 -1.05 0.54
CA THR A 124 -9.42 -1.73 1.64
C THR A 124 -9.91 -3.16 1.75
N ILE A 125 -8.98 -4.09 1.96
CA ILE A 125 -9.24 -5.46 2.40
C ILE A 125 -8.91 -5.52 3.88
N TYR A 126 -9.91 -5.84 4.70
CA TYR A 126 -9.77 -5.97 6.15
C TYR A 126 -9.88 -7.44 6.54
N ILE A 127 -8.82 -7.99 7.15
CA ILE A 127 -8.74 -9.42 7.49
C ILE A 127 -8.92 -9.60 9.00
N VAL A 128 -9.99 -10.27 9.38
CA VAL A 128 -10.37 -10.58 10.77
C VAL A 128 -10.41 -12.09 10.95
N ARG A 129 -9.99 -12.58 12.12
CA ARG A 129 -10.07 -13.99 12.52
C ARG A 129 -10.76 -14.08 13.87
#